data_AF-A0A7C5RET2-F1
#
_entry.id   AF-A0A7C5RET2-F1
#
_cell.length_a   1.000
_cell.length_b   1.000
_cell.length_c   1.000
_cell.angle_alpha   90.00
_cell.angle_beta   90.00
_cell.angle_gamma   90.00
#
_symmetry.space_group_name_H-M   'P 1'
#
loop_
_entity.id
_entity.type
_entity.pdbx_description
1 polymer ?
#
loop_
_entity_poly.entity_id
_entity_poly.type
_entity_poly.pdbx_seq_one_letter_code
_entity_poly.pdbx_strand_id
1 'polypeptide(L)'
;MEVEVRRARHALYLRLAAAHAGPLGPALLGHPELAPLYPTAYAACGGAEGLPCAGVGGEPRVCVVRRLEHLARSALRGGKRRRAQEKAMVEGLLVCMAHLQQEFPKEFLPVLEATRRHLEKDLRYLQGELSPEGPVPVP
;
A
#
# COMPACT_ATOMS: atom_id res chain seq x y z
N MET A 1 -6.51 17.94 14.83
CA MET A 1 -5.54 16.84 15.01
C MET A 1 -6.03 15.46 14.56
N GLU A 2 -6.96 14.77 15.24
CA GLU A 2 -7.35 13.40 14.80
C GLU A 2 -7.99 13.39 13.40
N VAL A 3 -8.77 14.42 13.06
CA VAL A 3 -9.34 14.59 11.71
C VAL A 3 -8.26 14.78 10.64
N GLU A 4 -7.19 15.53 10.94
CA GLU A 4 -6.07 15.76 10.00
C GLU A 4 -5.29 14.47 9.76
N VAL A 5 -5.04 13.71 10.81
CA VAL A 5 -4.40 12.38 10.70
C VAL A 5 -5.23 11.45 9.83
N ARG A 6 -6.56 11.41 10.04
CA ARG A 6 -7.47 10.61 9.22
C ARG A 6 -7.45 11.02 7.75
N ARG A 7 -7.42 12.34 7.47
CA ARG A 7 -7.33 12.88 6.10
C ARG A 7 -5.97 12.58 5.46
N ALA A 8 -4.87 12.71 6.22
CA ALA A 8 -3.53 12.40 5.74
C ALA A 8 -3.40 10.92 5.39
N ARG A 9 -3.90 10.02 6.25
CA ARG A 9 -3.96 8.57 5.98
C ARG A 9 -4.81 8.26 4.76
N HIS A 10 -5.99 8.87 4.65
CA HIS A 10 -6.84 8.73 3.46
C HIS A 10 -6.10 9.12 2.17
N ALA A 11 -5.47 10.29 2.14
CA ALA A 11 -4.72 10.78 0.98
C ALA A 11 -3.52 9.87 0.66
N LEU A 12 -2.80 9.40 1.68
CA LEU A 12 -1.70 8.44 1.52
C LEU A 12 -2.19 7.17 0.83
N TYR A 13 -3.25 6.55 1.33
CA TYR A 13 -3.77 5.31 0.75
C TYR A 13 -4.25 5.48 -0.69
N LEU A 14 -4.89 6.62 -1.02
CA LEU A 14 -5.24 6.91 -2.41
C LEU A 14 -4.01 7.10 -3.30
N ARG A 15 -2.98 7.80 -2.81
CA ARG A 15 -1.73 7.97 -3.56
C ARG A 15 -1.06 6.63 -3.83
N LEU A 16 -1.00 5.75 -2.83
CA LEU A 16 -0.46 4.39 -3.00
C LEU A 16 -1.32 3.59 -3.99
N ALA A 17 -2.65 3.65 -3.88
CA ALA A 17 -3.54 2.98 -4.83
C ALA A 17 -3.26 3.43 -6.27
N ALA A 18 -3.16 4.75 -6.49
CA ALA A 18 -2.84 5.34 -7.79
C ALA A 18 -1.45 4.91 -8.30
N ALA A 19 -0.45 4.77 -7.42
CA ALA A 19 0.88 4.30 -7.80
C ALA A 19 0.87 2.88 -8.40
N HIS A 20 -0.13 2.07 -8.06
CA HIS A 20 -0.30 0.69 -8.51
C HIS A 20 -1.42 0.51 -9.55
N ALA A 21 -2.15 1.56 -9.92
CA ALA A 21 -3.38 1.46 -10.73
C ALA A 21 -3.16 1.44 -12.25
N GLY A 22 -1.95 1.70 -12.73
CA GLY A 22 -1.66 1.65 -14.16
C GLY A 22 -0.21 2.04 -14.50
N PRO A 23 0.15 2.02 -15.80
CA PRO A 23 1.51 2.31 -16.27
C PRO A 23 2.07 3.66 -15.83
N LEU A 24 1.23 4.68 -15.64
CA LEU A 24 1.66 6.00 -15.18
C LEU A 24 1.76 6.12 -13.65
N GLY A 25 1.26 5.13 -12.91
CA GLY A 25 1.27 5.12 -11.45
C GLY A 25 2.66 5.27 -10.83
N PRO A 26 3.69 4.50 -11.27
CA PRO A 26 5.05 4.59 -10.75
C PRO A 26 5.66 6.00 -10.78
N ALA A 27 5.24 6.87 -11.71
CA ALA A 27 5.69 8.26 -11.76
C ALA A 27 5.34 9.05 -10.48
N LEU A 28 4.26 8.70 -9.77
CA LEU A 28 3.89 9.30 -8.48
C LEU A 28 4.91 9.02 -7.36
N LEU A 29 5.77 8.03 -7.55
CA LEU A 29 6.85 7.66 -6.65
C LEU A 29 8.22 7.97 -7.25
N GLY A 30 8.28 8.76 -8.32
CA GLY A 30 9.53 9.20 -8.94
C GLY A 30 10.10 8.24 -9.98
N HIS A 31 9.31 7.27 -10.46
CA HIS A 31 9.76 6.21 -11.38
C HIS A 31 8.97 6.16 -12.70
N PRO A 32 8.89 7.25 -13.49
CA PRO A 32 8.18 7.27 -14.77
C PRO A 32 8.75 6.29 -15.80
N GLU A 33 10.05 5.97 -15.71
CA GLU A 33 10.76 5.02 -16.58
C GLU A 33 10.20 3.60 -16.52
N LEU A 34 9.44 3.25 -15.48
CA LEU A 34 8.87 1.91 -15.30
C LEU A 34 7.55 1.70 -16.06
N ALA A 35 6.98 2.74 -16.68
CA ALA A 35 5.71 2.65 -17.38
C ALA A 35 5.66 1.52 -18.44
N PRO A 36 6.69 1.31 -19.28
CA PRO A 36 6.68 0.24 -20.28
C PRO A 36 6.72 -1.17 -19.67
N LEU A 37 7.28 -1.33 -18.48
CA LEU A 37 7.41 -2.61 -17.79
C LEU A 37 6.17 -2.98 -16.96
N TYR A 38 5.28 -2.01 -16.73
CA TYR A 38 4.08 -2.19 -15.90
C TYR A 38 3.19 -3.36 -16.34
N PRO A 39 2.82 -3.53 -17.63
CA PRO A 39 1.95 -4.63 -18.04
C PRO A 39 2.53 -5.99 -17.70
N THR A 40 3.86 -6.15 -17.83
CA THR A 40 4.57 -7.38 -17.50
C THR A 40 4.60 -7.60 -15.98
N ALA A 41 4.99 -6.59 -15.21
CA ALA A 41 5.08 -6.69 -13.76
C ALA A 41 3.70 -6.98 -13.12
N TYR A 42 2.62 -6.40 -13.64
CA TYR A 42 1.27 -6.51 -13.07
C TYR A 42 0.38 -7.55 -13.79
N ALA A 43 0.94 -8.37 -14.69
CA ALA A 43 0.18 -9.33 -15.49
C ALA A 43 -0.54 -10.39 -14.65
N ALA A 44 0.13 -10.90 -13.63
CA ALA A 44 -0.42 -11.89 -12.69
C ALA A 44 0.45 -11.93 -11.42
N CYS A 45 -0.10 -12.52 -10.37
CA CYS A 45 0.57 -12.83 -9.11
C CYS A 45 0.13 -14.22 -8.64
N GLY A 46 1.06 -15.04 -8.15
CA GLY A 46 0.80 -16.41 -7.67
C GLY A 46 -0.01 -16.48 -6.37
N GLY A 47 -0.11 -15.35 -5.67
CA GLY A 47 -0.80 -15.22 -4.40
C GLY A 47 0.15 -15.47 -3.23
N ALA A 48 0.18 -14.52 -2.30
CA ALA A 48 1.07 -14.61 -1.15
C ALA A 48 0.58 -15.64 -0.13
N GLU A 49 1.50 -16.46 0.37
CA GLU A 49 1.24 -17.42 1.45
C GLU A 49 0.65 -16.71 2.68
N GLY A 50 -0.31 -17.35 3.34
CA GLY A 50 -0.99 -16.79 4.51
C GLY A 50 -2.03 -15.71 4.21
N LEU A 51 -2.21 -15.31 2.95
CA LEU A 51 -3.30 -14.41 2.54
C LEU A 51 -4.44 -15.17 1.86
N PRO A 52 -5.67 -14.62 1.82
CA PRO A 52 -6.81 -15.26 1.15
C PRO A 52 -6.64 -15.53 -0.35
N CYS A 53 -5.64 -14.90 -0.99
CA CYS A 53 -5.31 -15.12 -2.39
C CYS A 53 -4.30 -16.27 -2.61
N ALA A 54 -3.80 -16.91 -1.55
CA ALA A 54 -2.89 -18.05 -1.67
C ALA A 54 -3.52 -19.16 -2.53
N GLY A 55 -2.81 -19.57 -3.59
CA GLY A 55 -3.22 -20.66 -4.48
C GLY A 55 -4.27 -20.30 -5.55
N VAL A 56 -4.92 -19.13 -5.46
CA VAL A 56 -5.82 -18.63 -6.53
C VAL A 56 -5.23 -17.46 -7.31
N GLY A 57 -4.27 -16.74 -6.72
CA GLY A 57 -3.59 -15.62 -7.36
C GLY A 57 -4.52 -14.48 -7.75
N GLY A 58 -4.05 -13.66 -8.70
CA GLY A 58 -4.85 -12.60 -9.32
C GLY A 58 -3.98 -11.50 -9.91
N GLU A 59 -4.62 -10.43 -10.40
CA GLU A 59 -3.91 -9.26 -10.92
C GLU A 59 -3.65 -8.26 -9.78
N PRO A 60 -2.38 -7.90 -9.49
CA PRO A 60 -2.05 -6.92 -8.45
C PRO A 60 -2.74 -5.57 -8.65
N ARG A 61 -2.92 -5.14 -9.91
CA ARG A 61 -3.63 -3.89 -10.27
C ARG A 61 -5.09 -3.87 -9.81
N VAL A 62 -5.68 -5.04 -9.55
CA VAL A 62 -7.03 -5.17 -9.00
C VAL A 62 -6.97 -5.35 -7.49
N CYS A 63 -6.20 -6.33 -7.00
CA CYS A 63 -6.27 -6.72 -5.59
C CYS A 63 -5.58 -5.70 -4.66
N VAL A 64 -4.38 -5.23 -4.98
CA VAL A 64 -3.63 -4.26 -4.17
C VAL A 64 -4.36 -2.92 -4.16
N VAL A 65 -4.74 -2.44 -5.35
CA VAL A 65 -5.45 -1.17 -5.53
C VAL A 65 -6.76 -1.16 -4.72
N ARG A 66 -7.60 -2.20 -4.84
CA ARG A 66 -8.87 -2.27 -4.09
C ARG A 66 -8.68 -2.29 -2.58
N ARG A 67 -7.64 -2.97 -2.08
CA ARG A 67 -7.33 -3.00 -0.64
C ARG A 67 -6.88 -1.62 -0.14
N LEU A 68 -6.04 -0.92 -0.90
CA LEU A 68 -5.61 0.45 -0.58
C LEU A 68 -6.78 1.44 -0.63
N GLU A 69 -7.66 1.36 -1.62
CA GLU A 69 -8.88 2.17 -1.67
C GLU A 69 -9.85 1.86 -0.52
N HIS A 70 -9.92 0.62 -0.08
CA HIS A 70 -10.69 0.25 1.10
C HIS A 70 -10.11 0.91 2.36
N LEU A 71 -8.79 0.83 2.57
CA LEU A 71 -8.10 1.51 3.67
C LEU A 71 -8.31 3.02 3.63
N ALA A 72 -8.23 3.64 2.44
CA ALA A 72 -8.49 5.05 2.27
C ALA A 72 -9.89 5.43 2.80
N ARG A 73 -10.92 4.67 2.41
CA ARG A 73 -12.31 4.91 2.88
C ARG A 73 -12.49 4.62 4.36
N SER A 74 -11.82 3.60 4.89
CA SER A 74 -11.88 3.26 6.31
C SER A 74 -11.26 4.34 7.20
N ALA A 75 -10.10 4.87 6.79
CA ALA A 75 -9.32 5.85 7.55
C ALA A 75 -10.12 7.11 7.92
N LEU A 76 -11.04 7.55 7.05
CA LEU A 76 -11.90 8.71 7.32
C LEU A 76 -12.90 8.48 8.46
N ARG A 77 -13.32 7.24 8.69
CA ARG A 77 -14.39 6.91 9.65
C ARG A 77 -13.86 6.79 11.08
N GLY A 78 -12.63 6.30 11.25
CA GLY A 78 -12.00 6.11 12.56
C GLY A 78 -12.72 5.11 13.48
N GLY A 79 -12.29 5.06 14.75
CA GLY A 79 -12.86 4.21 15.80
C GLY A 79 -12.02 2.95 16.09
N LYS A 80 -12.02 2.51 17.36
CA LYS A 80 -11.15 1.44 17.87
C LYS A 80 -11.26 0.13 17.09
N ARG A 81 -12.50 -0.33 16.83
CA ARG A 81 -12.74 -1.57 16.06
C ARG A 81 -12.25 -1.46 14.61
N ARG A 82 -12.45 -0.31 13.97
CA ARG A 82 -11.98 -0.09 12.59
C ARG A 82 -10.47 -0.03 12.53
N ARG A 83 -9.81 0.67 13.46
CA ARG A 83 -8.34 0.70 13.55
C ARG A 83 -7.73 -0.69 13.68
N ALA A 84 -8.36 -1.58 14.45
CA ALA A 84 -7.93 -2.99 14.53
C ALA A 84 -8.09 -3.75 13.20
N GLN A 85 -9.17 -3.50 12.45
CA GLN A 85 -9.36 -4.08 11.11
C GLN A 85 -8.38 -3.51 10.08
N GLU A 86 -8.14 -2.20 10.11
CA GLU A 86 -7.14 -1.53 9.30
C GLU A 86 -5.75 -2.10 9.57
N LYS A 87 -5.40 -2.31 10.85
CA LYS A 87 -4.14 -2.92 11.26
C LYS A 87 -3.94 -4.28 10.59
N ALA A 88 -4.90 -5.19 10.72
CA ALA A 88 -4.83 -6.52 10.10
C ALA A 88 -4.72 -6.44 8.57
N MET A 89 -5.39 -5.48 7.94
CA MET A 89 -5.30 -5.28 6.49
C MET A 89 -3.95 -4.72 6.05
N VAL A 90 -3.36 -3.81 6.83
CA VAL A 90 -2.00 -3.28 6.59
C VAL A 90 -0.96 -4.38 6.75
N GLU A 91 -1.06 -5.21 7.80
CA GLU A 91 -0.21 -6.39 8.00
C GLU A 91 -0.30 -7.34 6.79
N GLY A 92 -1.51 -7.62 6.30
CA GLY A 92 -1.70 -8.42 5.09
C GLY A 92 -1.13 -7.77 3.81
N LEU A 93 -1.19 -6.44 3.69
CA LEU A 93 -0.55 -5.73 2.57
C LEU A 93 0.98 -5.77 2.67
N LEU A 94 1.57 -5.76 3.86
CA LEU A 94 3.02 -5.91 4.03
C LEU A 94 3.51 -7.29 3.57
N VAL A 95 2.78 -8.35 3.91
CA VAL A 95 3.02 -9.71 3.38
C VAL A 95 2.91 -9.69 1.85
N CYS A 96 1.88 -9.02 1.31
CA CYS A 96 1.71 -8.88 -0.13
C CYS A 96 2.89 -8.15 -0.78
N MET A 97 3.38 -7.05 -0.20
CA MET A 97 4.53 -6.32 -0.76
C MET A 97 5.79 -7.17 -0.75
N ALA A 98 6.05 -7.93 0.33
CA ALA A 98 7.19 -8.83 0.39
C ALA A 98 7.12 -9.93 -0.68
N HIS A 99 5.93 -10.47 -0.94
CA HIS A 99 5.71 -11.43 -2.01
C HIS A 99 5.92 -10.82 -3.41
N LEU A 100 5.36 -9.63 -3.67
CA LEU A 100 5.56 -8.95 -4.96
C LEU A 100 7.02 -8.57 -5.19
N GLN A 101 7.81 -8.29 -4.15
CA GLN A 101 9.25 -8.06 -4.28
C GLN A 101 10.02 -9.28 -4.78
N GLN A 102 9.46 -10.48 -4.63
CA GLN A 102 10.03 -11.73 -5.16
C GLN A 102 9.53 -12.04 -6.57
N GLU A 103 8.27 -11.71 -6.87
CA GLU A 103 7.64 -12.02 -8.17
C GLU A 103 7.91 -10.97 -9.25
N PHE A 104 8.01 -9.69 -8.89
CA PHE A 104 8.14 -8.61 -9.87
C PHE A 104 9.56 -8.51 -10.44
N PRO A 105 9.72 -7.91 -11.63
CA PRO A 105 11.02 -7.47 -12.12
C PRO A 105 11.73 -6.58 -11.09
N LYS A 106 13.05 -6.71 -10.97
CA LYS A 106 13.85 -6.00 -9.94
C LYS A 106 13.76 -4.48 -10.09
N GLU A 107 13.48 -4.00 -11.29
CA GLU A 107 13.25 -2.60 -11.63
C GLU A 107 12.08 -2.00 -10.83
N PHE A 108 11.11 -2.81 -10.40
CA PHE A 108 9.97 -2.36 -9.57
C PHE A 108 10.25 -2.35 -8.07
N LEU A 109 11.40 -2.85 -7.60
CA LEU A 109 11.74 -2.86 -6.17
C LEU A 109 11.61 -1.47 -5.51
N PRO A 110 12.07 -0.35 -6.12
CA PRO A 110 11.91 0.98 -5.53
C PRO A 110 10.45 1.35 -5.26
N VAL A 111 9.54 1.03 -6.20
CA VAL A 111 8.09 1.28 -6.06
C VAL A 111 7.52 0.44 -4.92
N LEU A 112 7.84 -0.85 -4.87
CA LEU A 112 7.35 -1.77 -3.83
C LEU A 112 7.90 -1.42 -2.44
N GLU A 113 9.18 -1.04 -2.35
CA GLU A 113 9.79 -0.58 -1.10
C GLU A 113 9.19 0.73 -0.62
N ALA A 114 8.95 1.70 -1.50
CA ALA A 114 8.31 2.96 -1.13
C ALA A 114 6.91 2.70 -0.54
N THR A 115 6.09 1.89 -1.21
CA THR A 115 4.78 1.47 -0.68
C THR A 115 4.91 0.76 0.65
N ARG A 116 5.83 -0.21 0.77
CA ARG A 116 6.09 -0.94 2.02
C ARG A 116 6.46 0.00 3.17
N ARG A 117 7.38 0.94 2.97
CA ARG A 117 7.80 1.91 4.00
C ARG A 117 6.64 2.78 4.48
N HIS A 118 5.75 3.19 3.57
CA HIS A 118 4.54 3.92 3.94
C HIS A 118 3.58 3.08 4.79
N LEU A 119 3.38 1.80 4.42
CA LEU A 119 2.56 0.87 5.19
C LEU A 119 3.15 0.57 6.58
N GLU A 120 4.47 0.39 6.68
CA GLU A 120 5.17 0.20 7.97
C GLU A 120 5.05 1.42 8.88
N LYS A 121 5.13 2.64 8.31
CA LYS A 121 4.87 3.87 9.06
C LYS A 121 3.43 3.93 9.57
N ASP A 122 2.45 3.58 8.75
CA ASP A 122 1.04 3.58 9.18
C ASP A 122 0.74 2.47 10.21
N LEU A 123 1.38 1.31 10.08
CA LEU A 123 1.23 0.22 11.03
C LEU A 123 1.68 0.63 12.44
N ARG A 124 2.82 1.31 12.55
CA ARG A 124 3.29 1.87 13.84
C ARG A 124 2.30 2.86 14.44
N TYR A 125 1.66 3.70 13.61
CA TYR A 125 0.56 4.55 14.07
C TYR A 125 -0.64 3.72 14.59
N LEU A 126 -1.04 2.68 13.85
CA LEU A 126 -2.16 1.81 14.22
C LEU A 126 -1.88 0.96 15.48
N GLN A 127 -0.62 0.67 15.77
CA GLN A 127 -0.16 0.02 17.00
C GLN A 127 -0.09 0.99 18.19
N GLY A 128 -0.19 2.30 17.94
CA GLY A 128 -0.05 3.34 18.97
C GLY A 128 1.40 3.73 19.28
N GLU A 129 2.36 3.27 18.47
CA GLU A 129 3.80 3.54 18.64
C GLU A 129 4.21 4.90 18.08
N LEU A 130 3.48 5.42 17.09
CA LEU A 130 3.62 6.78 16.60
C LEU A 130 2.45 7.64 17.11
N SER A 131 2.75 8.58 18.01
CA SER A 131 1.88 9.72 18.27
C SER A 131 1.74 10.54 16.96
N PRO A 132 0.61 11.22 16.70
CA PRO A 132 0.44 12.08 15.50
C PRO A 132 1.45 13.23 15.36
N GLU A 133 2.44 13.33 16.26
CA GLU A 133 3.44 14.38 16.40
C GLU A 133 4.81 14.05 15.75
N GLY A 134 4.88 13.05 14.86
CA GLY A 134 6.13 12.73 14.15
C GLY A 134 6.43 13.73 13.02
N PRO A 135 7.70 14.17 12.84
CA PRO A 135 8.03 15.31 12.00
C PRO A 135 7.67 15.08 10.54
N VAL A 136 7.07 16.11 9.94
CA VAL A 136 6.91 16.26 8.49
C VAL A 136 8.33 16.40 7.92
N PRO A 137 8.78 15.52 6.99
CA PRO A 137 9.97 15.83 6.23
C PRO A 137 9.62 17.03 5.35
N VAL A 138 10.24 18.17 5.65
CA VAL A 138 10.29 19.34 4.76
C VAL A 138 11.17 18.95 3.57
N PRO A 139 10.78 19.31 2.33
CA PRO A 139 11.48 18.93 1.09
C PRO A 139 12.97 19.30 1.08
#